data_AF-A0A820VEA7-F1
#
_entry.id   AF-A0A820VEA7-F1
#
_cell.length_a   1.000
_cell.length_b   1.000
_cell.length_c   1.000
_cell.angle_alpha   90.00
_cell.angle_beta   90.00
_cell.angle_gamma   90.00
#
_symmetry.space_group_name_H-M   'P 1'
#
loop_
_entity.id
_entity.type
_entity.pdbx_description
1 polymer ?
#
loop_
_entity_poly.entity_id
_entity_poly.type
_entity_poly.pdbx_seq_one_letter_code
_entity_poly.pdbx_strand_id
1 'polypeptide(L)'
;MTTYVEISSKTIENHLHDYTDGSMPISMNKATESVSVTQENLLDRPRSLLWRLFHGINYFIASLCFVGASTMFLDRLRQAGPSTAAAAGWLYTIGSFLFLLSDLVDWWYSRLGCFCYKKYEEVYEKENADLFRYEQGTILGQITRAEIGFNFFLSACGSVLYLAGSILFIPCFENYVVIGLCLVISASSVVVAAQSWKVYRAGCTSLTDRLDHRFHFVNLFNDISCLLMDIFSGLGGAFFIVGTTFFLPQYYTNSPFGNNRPAGLCLCGSVFFTLSGVVVNYRHYYLVKPRDQDSHTVQHNYYQCNFRSY
;
A
#
# COMPACT_ATOMS: atom_id res chain seq x y z
N MET A 1 -42.80 31.71 5.52
CA MET A 1 -42.19 33.01 5.18
C MET A 1 -40.93 32.67 4.42
N THR A 2 -41.05 32.58 3.10
CA THR A 2 -40.07 31.94 2.22
C THR A 2 -39.86 32.89 1.06
N THR A 3 -38.70 33.52 1.01
CA THR A 3 -38.34 34.52 0.01
C THR A 3 -37.84 33.80 -1.23
N TYR A 4 -38.56 33.94 -2.35
CA TYR A 4 -38.10 33.58 -3.68
C TYR A 4 -37.14 34.67 -4.19
N VAL A 5 -35.99 34.26 -4.75
CA VAL A 5 -35.10 35.14 -5.51
C VAL A 5 -35.39 34.91 -6.98
N GLU A 6 -35.93 35.95 -7.62
CA GLU A 6 -36.28 36.02 -9.03
C GLU A 6 -35.08 36.61 -9.79
N ILE A 7 -34.41 35.81 -10.62
CA ILE A 7 -33.33 36.30 -11.50
C ILE A 7 -33.96 36.64 -12.85
N SER A 8 -34.14 37.94 -13.07
CA SER A 8 -34.64 38.55 -14.30
C SER A 8 -33.61 38.42 -15.44
N SER A 9 -33.97 37.65 -16.47
CA SER A 9 -33.32 37.64 -17.78
C SER A 9 -33.73 38.88 -18.58
N LYS A 10 -32.87 39.89 -18.65
CA LYS A 10 -33.00 40.99 -19.63
C LYS A 10 -31.64 41.50 -20.08
N THR A 11 -31.48 41.53 -21.40
CA THR A 11 -30.63 42.45 -22.17
C THR A 11 -29.17 42.04 -22.42
N ILE A 12 -28.95 41.12 -23.37
CA ILE A 12 -27.83 41.21 -24.33
C ILE A 12 -28.37 40.80 -25.71
N GLU A 13 -29.25 41.63 -26.26
CA GLU A 13 -29.47 41.76 -27.70
C GLU A 13 -29.08 43.20 -28.03
N ASN A 14 -28.27 43.36 -29.08
CA ASN A 14 -27.79 44.58 -29.74
C ASN A 14 -26.27 44.76 -29.69
N HIS A 15 -25.57 43.97 -30.51
CA HIS A 15 -24.46 44.46 -31.34
C HIS A 15 -24.24 43.48 -32.51
N LEU A 16 -25.17 43.50 -33.45
CA LEU A 16 -24.98 43.03 -34.81
C LEU A 16 -25.38 44.19 -35.71
N HIS A 17 -24.41 44.93 -36.21
CA HIS A 17 -24.39 45.52 -37.55
C HIS A 17 -23.05 46.23 -37.79
N ASP A 18 -22.61 46.17 -39.05
CA ASP A 18 -21.46 46.83 -39.67
C ASP A 18 -20.09 46.20 -39.48
N TYR A 19 -19.77 45.22 -40.32
CA TYR A 19 -18.49 45.20 -41.05
C TYR A 19 -18.68 44.54 -42.42
N THR A 20 -18.87 45.38 -43.44
CA THR A 20 -18.74 45.04 -44.86
C THR A 20 -17.28 45.11 -45.29
N ASP A 21 -16.94 44.17 -46.17
CA ASP A 21 -15.86 44.17 -47.16
C ASP A 21 -14.38 44.12 -46.73
N GLY A 22 -13.73 43.06 -47.20
CA GLY A 22 -12.44 43.22 -47.86
C GLY A 22 -11.20 42.95 -47.03
N SER A 23 -11.03 41.73 -46.52
CA SER A 23 -9.70 41.09 -46.42
C SER A 23 -9.84 39.63 -46.06
N MET A 24 -9.14 38.76 -46.78
CA MET A 24 -9.04 37.34 -46.44
C MET A 24 -8.55 37.21 -45.00
N PRO A 25 -9.22 36.43 -44.13
CA PRO A 25 -8.59 36.03 -42.89
C PRO A 25 -7.44 35.11 -43.28
N ILE A 26 -6.21 35.61 -43.11
CA ILE A 26 -5.04 34.74 -42.97
C ILE A 26 -5.42 33.81 -41.83
N SER A 27 -5.76 32.57 -42.17
CA SER A 27 -5.94 31.49 -41.22
C SER A 27 -4.57 31.28 -40.59
N MET A 28 -4.29 32.03 -39.52
CA MET A 28 -3.32 31.64 -38.53
C MET A 28 -3.87 30.35 -37.94
N ASN A 29 -3.56 29.24 -38.62
CA ASN A 29 -3.26 27.99 -37.96
C ASN A 29 -2.13 28.33 -36.99
N LYS A 30 -2.49 28.86 -35.81
CA LYS A 30 -1.79 28.49 -34.59
C LYS A 30 -1.99 26.99 -34.54
N ALA A 31 -1.08 26.28 -35.19
CA ALA A 31 -0.63 25.01 -34.69
C ALA A 31 -0.24 25.31 -33.26
N THR A 32 -1.22 25.21 -32.36
CA THR A 32 -0.98 24.83 -31.00
C THR A 32 -0.32 23.48 -31.20
N GLU A 33 1.00 23.49 -31.39
CA GLU A 33 1.84 22.42 -30.92
C GLU A 33 1.41 22.30 -29.47
N SER A 34 0.45 21.39 -29.25
CA SER A 34 0.33 20.71 -28.00
C SER A 34 1.70 20.08 -27.86
N VAL A 35 2.62 20.85 -27.29
CA VAL A 35 3.79 20.32 -26.63
C VAL A 35 3.14 19.37 -25.65
N SER A 36 3.04 18.11 -26.07
CA SER A 36 2.83 16.99 -25.20
C SER A 36 4.11 16.97 -24.41
N VAL A 37 4.20 17.91 -23.45
CA VAL A 37 5.06 17.80 -22.30
C VAL A 37 4.69 16.42 -21.82
N THR A 38 5.55 15.47 -22.10
CA THR A 38 5.45 14.09 -21.65
C THR A 38 5.36 14.23 -20.16
N GLN A 39 4.11 14.24 -19.70
CA GLN A 39 3.70 14.58 -18.35
C GLN A 39 4.18 13.38 -17.54
N GLU A 40 5.45 13.44 -17.14
CA GLU A 40 6.02 12.52 -16.19
C GLU A 40 5.08 12.58 -14.99
N ASN A 41 4.36 11.48 -14.75
CA ASN A 41 3.62 11.28 -13.52
C ASN A 41 4.65 11.45 -12.37
N LEU A 42 4.74 12.63 -11.75
CA LEU A 42 5.59 12.90 -10.58
C LEU A 42 5.18 12.07 -9.36
N LEU A 43 4.08 11.34 -9.46
CA LEU A 43 3.74 10.27 -8.53
C LEU A 43 4.64 9.05 -8.62
N ASP A 44 5.09 8.67 -9.82
CA ASP A 44 6.15 7.68 -10.00
C ASP A 44 7.50 8.36 -9.75
N ARG A 45 7.70 8.97 -8.56
CA ARG A 45 9.03 9.48 -8.21
C ARG A 45 9.98 8.30 -8.34
N PRO A 46 10.97 8.33 -9.25
CA PRO A 46 11.81 7.17 -9.47
C PRO A 46 12.38 6.73 -8.13
N ARG A 47 11.94 5.56 -7.66
CA ARG A 47 12.40 5.04 -6.37
C ARG A 47 13.88 4.76 -6.56
N SER A 48 14.71 5.47 -5.80
CA SER A 48 16.17 5.31 -5.89
C SER A 48 16.55 3.85 -5.62
N LEU A 49 17.67 3.41 -6.20
CA LEU A 49 18.18 2.06 -5.94
C LEU A 49 18.36 1.82 -4.43
N LEU A 50 18.83 2.82 -3.70
CA LEU A 50 18.98 2.78 -2.25
C LEU A 50 17.64 2.56 -1.53
N TRP A 51 16.58 3.25 -1.94
CA TRP A 51 15.24 3.05 -1.38
C TRP A 51 14.76 1.62 -1.61
N ARG A 52 14.95 1.09 -2.83
CA ARG A 52 14.49 -0.27 -3.20
C ARG A 52 15.25 -1.34 -2.44
N LEU A 53 16.57 -1.18 -2.32
CA LEU A 53 17.42 -2.06 -1.52
C LEU A 53 16.99 -2.05 -0.06
N PHE A 54 16.85 -0.86 0.54
CA PHE A 54 16.47 -0.74 1.94
C PHE A 54 15.09 -1.36 2.22
N HIS A 55 14.08 -1.01 1.42
CA HIS A 55 12.73 -1.54 1.55
C HIS A 55 12.69 -3.06 1.33
N GLY A 56 13.16 -3.52 0.17
CA GLY A 56 13.08 -4.93 -0.24
C GLY A 56 13.88 -5.87 0.67
N ILE A 57 15.09 -5.48 1.08
CA ILE A 57 15.94 -6.29 1.96
C ILE A 57 15.35 -6.35 3.37
N ASN A 58 14.91 -5.22 3.94
CA ASN A 58 14.31 -5.21 5.27
C ASN A 58 13.05 -6.08 5.31
N TYR A 59 12.15 -5.95 4.33
CA TYR A 59 10.93 -6.78 4.24
C TYR A 59 11.27 -8.28 4.14
N PHE A 60 12.26 -8.63 3.32
CA PHE A 60 12.65 -10.03 3.13
C PHE A 60 13.31 -10.63 4.38
N ILE A 61 14.27 -9.92 4.98
CA ILE A 61 14.93 -10.37 6.23
C ILE A 61 13.91 -10.45 7.37
N ALA A 62 13.00 -9.47 7.48
CA ALA A 62 11.92 -9.50 8.47
C ALA A 62 11.11 -10.80 8.41
N SER A 63 10.73 -11.19 7.19
CA SER A 63 9.98 -12.42 6.94
C SER A 63 10.77 -13.68 7.31
N LEU A 64 12.07 -13.71 7.00
CA LEU A 64 12.95 -14.83 7.38
C LEU A 64 13.12 -14.94 8.90
N CYS A 65 13.20 -13.82 9.61
CA CYS A 65 13.20 -13.81 11.07
C CYS A 65 11.92 -14.44 11.63
N PHE A 66 10.75 -14.18 11.04
CA PHE A 66 9.49 -14.81 11.45
C PHE A 66 9.46 -16.32 11.19
N VAL A 67 10.04 -16.79 10.08
CA VAL A 67 10.24 -18.23 9.83
C VAL A 67 11.10 -18.84 10.93
N GLY A 68 12.26 -18.23 11.22
CA GLY A 68 13.15 -18.68 12.28
C GLY A 68 12.47 -18.70 13.65
N ALA A 69 11.76 -17.63 14.02
CA ALA A 69 11.03 -17.55 15.27
C ALA A 69 9.93 -18.63 15.38
N SER A 70 9.12 -18.80 14.33
CA SER A 70 8.01 -19.77 14.32
C SER A 70 8.51 -21.22 14.42
N THR A 71 9.63 -21.54 13.76
CA THR A 71 10.24 -22.87 13.86
C THR A 71 10.72 -23.20 15.28
N MET A 72 11.24 -22.21 16.02
CA MET A 72 11.69 -22.39 17.41
C MET A 72 10.55 -22.75 18.38
N PHE A 73 9.29 -22.48 18.02
CA PHE A 73 8.12 -22.90 18.81
C PHE A 73 7.68 -24.36 18.56
N LEU A 74 8.28 -25.06 17.58
CA LEU A 74 8.04 -26.49 17.38
C LEU A 74 8.59 -27.28 18.57
N ASP A 75 7.85 -28.28 19.05
CA ASP A 75 8.17 -28.97 20.31
C ASP A 75 9.56 -29.60 20.31
N ARG A 76 10.00 -30.15 19.17
CA ARG A 76 11.34 -30.73 19.03
C ARG A 76 12.46 -29.71 19.32
N LEU A 77 12.30 -28.47 18.88
CA LEU A 77 13.28 -27.41 19.09
C LEU A 77 13.11 -26.75 20.45
N ARG A 78 11.87 -26.57 20.91
CA ARG A 78 11.56 -26.02 22.23
C ARG A 78 12.14 -26.89 23.36
N GLN A 79 12.17 -28.21 23.18
CA GLN A 79 12.80 -29.15 24.13
C GLN A 79 14.32 -29.02 24.21
N ALA A 80 14.98 -28.35 23.26
CA ALA A 80 16.44 -28.15 23.30
C ALA A 80 16.88 -27.20 24.43
N GLY A 81 15.97 -26.40 24.99
CA GLY A 81 16.23 -25.60 26.19
C GLY A 81 15.53 -24.24 26.21
N PRO A 82 15.63 -23.51 27.34
CA PRO A 82 15.02 -22.19 27.50
C PRO A 82 15.61 -21.13 26.56
N SER A 83 16.85 -21.33 26.08
CA SER A 83 17.48 -20.48 25.08
C SER A 83 16.72 -20.45 23.75
N THR A 84 16.02 -21.52 23.39
CA THR A 84 15.21 -21.58 22.16
C THR A 84 14.04 -20.59 22.21
N ALA A 85 13.32 -20.53 23.34
CA ALA A 85 12.20 -19.59 23.50
C ALA A 85 12.70 -18.13 23.51
N ALA A 86 13.84 -17.87 24.16
CA ALA A 86 14.48 -16.56 24.14
C ALA A 86 14.87 -16.12 22.73
N ALA A 87 15.49 -17.03 21.96
CA ALA A 87 15.89 -16.76 20.58
C ALA A 87 14.66 -16.50 19.69
N ALA A 88 13.55 -17.21 19.90
CA ALA A 88 12.31 -17.00 19.17
C ALA A 88 11.73 -15.59 19.40
N GLY A 89 11.66 -15.15 20.66
CA GLY A 89 11.20 -13.81 21.03
C GLY A 89 12.07 -12.71 20.41
N TRP A 90 13.39 -12.88 20.42
CA TRP A 90 14.32 -11.94 19.77
C TRP A 90 14.17 -11.91 18.25
N LEU A 91 14.02 -13.07 17.59
CA LEU A 91 13.79 -13.15 16.15
C LEU A 91 12.47 -12.47 15.75
N TYR A 92 11.37 -12.69 16.49
CA TYR A 92 10.13 -11.95 16.25
C TYR A 92 10.30 -10.44 16.44
N THR A 93 11.07 -10.02 17.44
CA THR A 93 11.32 -8.59 17.70
C THR A 93 12.12 -7.94 16.57
N ILE A 94 13.23 -8.55 16.17
CA ILE A 94 14.07 -8.07 15.05
C ILE A 94 13.26 -8.06 13.75
N GLY A 95 12.52 -9.14 13.47
CA GLY A 95 11.69 -9.22 12.28
C GLY A 95 10.62 -8.12 12.24
N SER A 96 9.91 -7.91 13.34
CA SER A 96 8.87 -6.88 13.44
C SER A 96 9.43 -5.46 13.30
N PHE A 97 10.62 -5.20 13.84
CA PHE A 97 11.31 -3.92 13.66
C PHE A 97 11.66 -3.66 12.20
N LEU A 98 12.21 -4.66 11.50
CA LEU A 98 12.54 -4.53 10.09
C LEU A 98 11.29 -4.36 9.21
N PHE A 99 10.18 -5.04 9.54
CA PHE A 99 8.90 -4.80 8.87
C PHE A 99 8.39 -3.38 9.08
N LEU A 100 8.47 -2.88 10.32
CA LEU A 100 8.10 -1.50 10.63
C LEU A 100 8.93 -0.50 9.81
N LEU A 101 10.24 -0.72 9.66
CA LEU A 101 11.07 0.13 8.82
C LEU A 101 10.64 0.09 7.35
N SER A 102 10.27 -1.09 6.84
CA SER A 102 9.74 -1.23 5.48
C SER A 102 8.44 -0.45 5.29
N ASP A 103 7.47 -0.64 6.18
CA ASP A 103 6.17 0.01 6.10
C ASP A 103 6.26 1.52 6.29
N LEU A 104 7.13 1.99 7.20
CA LEU A 104 7.37 3.43 7.38
C LEU A 104 7.99 4.06 6.13
N VAL A 105 8.85 3.35 5.41
CA VAL A 105 9.45 3.83 4.16
C VAL A 105 8.42 3.91 3.03
N ASP A 106 7.55 2.92 2.92
CA ASP A 106 6.42 2.91 1.98
C ASP A 106 5.41 4.02 2.31
N TRP A 107 5.04 4.17 3.58
CA TRP A 107 4.17 5.24 4.04
C TRP A 107 4.79 6.62 3.84
N TRP A 108 6.07 6.80 4.19
CA TRP A 108 6.79 8.06 4.01
C TRP A 108 6.76 8.53 2.55
N TYR A 109 6.83 7.58 1.62
CA TYR A 109 6.77 7.84 0.20
C TYR A 109 5.34 8.10 -0.29
N SER A 110 4.34 7.41 0.28
CA SER A 110 2.93 7.45 -0.17
C SER A 110 2.01 8.37 0.64
N ARG A 111 2.53 9.12 1.61
CA ARG A 111 1.74 9.99 2.52
C ARG A 111 1.13 11.25 1.85
N LEU A 112 1.35 11.46 0.56
CA LEU A 112 0.76 12.59 -0.16
C LEU A 112 -0.77 12.49 -0.03
N GLY A 113 -1.43 13.59 0.37
CA GLY A 113 -2.86 13.62 0.69
C GLY A 113 -3.23 13.38 2.16
N CYS A 114 -2.37 12.71 2.95
CA CYS A 114 -2.64 12.51 4.40
C CYS A 114 -2.22 13.71 5.27
N PHE A 115 -1.17 14.41 4.86
CA PHE A 115 -0.68 15.62 5.53
C PHE A 115 -0.75 16.79 4.56
N CYS A 116 -1.05 17.98 5.07
CA CYS A 116 -1.16 19.24 4.31
C CYS A 116 0.19 19.71 3.71
N TYR A 117 0.81 18.88 2.86
CA TYR A 117 2.02 19.18 2.10
C TYR A 117 1.68 20.07 0.91
N LYS A 118 1.29 21.32 1.19
CA LYS A 118 0.91 22.32 0.17
C LYS A 118 1.91 22.41 -0.99
N LYS A 119 3.21 22.27 -0.70
CA LYS A 119 4.29 22.33 -1.70
C LYS A 119 4.15 21.30 -2.83
N TYR A 120 3.65 20.11 -2.54
CA TYR A 120 3.52 19.03 -3.53
C TYR A 120 2.06 18.77 -3.92
N GLU A 121 1.13 19.36 -3.18
CA GLU A 121 -0.31 19.24 -3.42
C GLU A 121 -0.68 19.77 -4.81
N GLU A 122 -0.28 20.99 -5.18
CA GLU A 122 -0.61 21.56 -6.49
C GLU A 122 -0.12 20.71 -7.68
N VAL A 123 1.08 20.15 -7.56
CA VAL A 123 1.66 19.27 -8.59
C VAL A 123 0.88 17.96 -8.65
N TYR A 124 0.61 17.36 -7.49
CA TYR A 124 -0.18 16.14 -7.37
C TYR A 124 -1.61 16.31 -7.92
N GLU A 125 -2.29 17.40 -7.58
CA GLU A 125 -3.60 17.76 -8.12
C GLU A 125 -3.56 17.87 -9.63
N LYS A 126 -2.59 18.63 -10.16
CA LYS A 126 -2.50 18.89 -11.61
C LYS A 126 -2.30 17.60 -12.41
N GLU A 127 -1.58 16.63 -11.87
CA GLU A 127 -1.27 15.38 -12.56
C GLU A 127 -2.34 14.32 -12.44
N ASN A 128 -3.15 14.38 -11.37
CA ASN A 128 -4.16 13.38 -11.06
C ASN A 128 -5.57 13.96 -11.13
N ALA A 129 -5.72 15.18 -11.68
CA ALA A 129 -7.00 15.86 -11.81
C ALA A 129 -8.05 15.00 -12.54
N ASP A 130 -7.63 14.15 -13.47
CA ASP A 130 -8.48 13.23 -14.21
C ASP A 130 -8.84 11.95 -13.44
N LEU A 131 -8.14 11.66 -12.34
CA LEU A 131 -8.41 10.53 -11.44
C LEU A 131 -9.34 10.89 -10.29
N PHE A 132 -9.43 12.18 -9.92
CA PHE A 132 -10.25 12.61 -8.80
C PHE A 132 -11.70 12.86 -9.21
N ARG A 133 -12.60 12.02 -8.68
CA ARG A 133 -14.05 12.18 -8.85
C ARG A 133 -14.59 13.44 -8.17
N TYR A 134 -13.96 13.88 -7.09
CA TYR A 134 -14.46 14.94 -6.22
C TYR A 134 -13.48 16.11 -6.16
N GLU A 135 -14.04 17.31 -6.17
CA GLU A 135 -13.29 18.56 -6.01
C GLU A 135 -12.48 18.55 -4.70
N GLN A 136 -11.28 19.12 -4.76
CA GLN A 136 -10.32 19.17 -3.65
C GLN A 136 -10.90 19.84 -2.39
N GLY A 137 -11.80 20.81 -2.57
CA GLY A 137 -12.46 21.53 -1.46
C GLY A 137 -13.47 20.68 -0.68
N THR A 138 -13.84 19.50 -1.17
CA THR A 138 -14.81 18.62 -0.51
C THR A 138 -14.13 17.63 0.44
N ILE A 139 -14.81 17.26 1.53
CA ILE A 139 -14.33 16.23 2.48
C ILE A 139 -14.04 14.91 1.74
N LEU A 140 -14.93 14.54 0.82
CA LEU A 140 -14.79 13.30 0.06
C LEU A 140 -13.59 13.36 -0.89
N GLY A 141 -13.33 14.51 -1.51
CA GLY A 141 -12.13 14.75 -2.30
C GLY A 141 -10.85 14.63 -1.48
N GLN A 142 -10.83 15.13 -0.24
CA GLN A 142 -9.68 14.98 0.66
C GLN A 142 -9.45 13.52 1.04
N ILE A 143 -10.52 12.78 1.37
CA ILE A 143 -10.43 11.35 1.71
C ILE A 143 -9.89 10.53 0.53
N THR A 144 -10.39 10.76 -0.69
CA THR A 144 -9.89 10.05 -1.88
C THR A 144 -8.40 10.26 -2.11
N ARG A 145 -7.89 11.47 -1.86
CA ARG A 145 -6.45 11.80 -2.00
C ARG A 145 -5.61 11.17 -0.89
N ALA A 146 -6.16 11.07 0.32
CA ALA A 146 -5.50 10.44 1.45
C ALA A 146 -5.52 8.91 1.42
N GLU A 147 -6.35 8.30 0.57
CA GLU A 147 -6.66 6.86 0.60
C GLU A 147 -5.41 5.98 0.56
N ILE A 148 -4.49 6.23 -0.38
CA ILE A 148 -3.25 5.48 -0.55
C ILE A 148 -2.39 5.60 0.73
N GLY A 149 -2.12 6.84 1.15
CA GLY A 149 -1.28 7.10 2.32
C GLY A 149 -1.88 6.53 3.61
N PHE A 150 -3.21 6.54 3.75
CA PHE A 150 -3.90 5.98 4.90
C PHE A 150 -3.79 4.46 4.93
N ASN A 151 -3.86 3.79 3.78
CA ASN A 151 -3.66 2.34 3.71
C ASN A 151 -2.25 1.91 4.16
N PHE A 152 -1.21 2.60 3.68
CA PHE A 152 0.16 2.35 4.15
C PHE A 152 0.37 2.73 5.62
N PHE A 153 -0.30 3.78 6.09
CA PHE A 153 -0.30 4.14 7.51
C PHE A 153 -0.88 3.02 8.38
N LEU A 154 -2.00 2.41 7.98
CA LEU A 154 -2.56 1.25 8.67
C LEU A 154 -1.57 0.08 8.71
N SER A 155 -0.85 -0.18 7.63
CA SER A 155 0.20 -1.21 7.59
C SER A 155 1.29 -0.92 8.63
N ALA A 156 1.79 0.32 8.67
CA ALA A 156 2.78 0.76 9.67
C ALA A 156 2.24 0.63 11.11
N CYS A 157 0.99 1.00 11.37
CA CYS A 157 0.35 0.79 12.68
C CYS A 157 0.29 -0.70 13.05
N GLY A 158 -0.04 -1.58 12.10
CA GLY A 158 0.03 -3.03 12.28
C GLY A 158 1.43 -3.48 12.68
N SER A 159 2.47 -3.01 11.99
CA SER A 159 3.86 -3.33 12.31
C SER A 159 4.34 -2.79 13.67
N VAL A 160 3.84 -1.62 14.11
CA VAL A 160 4.09 -1.13 15.49
C VAL A 160 3.49 -2.09 16.52
N LEU A 161 2.26 -2.56 16.30
CA LEU A 161 1.62 -3.54 17.19
C LEU A 161 2.35 -4.89 17.20
N TYR A 162 2.83 -5.36 16.03
CA TYR A 162 3.68 -6.55 15.94
C TYR A 162 4.96 -6.41 16.75
N LEU A 163 5.64 -5.26 16.65
CA LEU A 163 6.86 -4.99 17.39
C LEU A 163 6.60 -4.98 18.90
N ALA A 164 5.57 -4.24 19.34
CA ALA A 164 5.19 -4.19 20.75
C ALA A 164 4.83 -5.58 21.29
N GLY A 165 4.03 -6.37 20.54
CA GLY A 165 3.67 -7.73 20.93
C GLY A 165 4.86 -8.68 20.97
N SER A 166 5.77 -8.58 20.00
CA SER A 166 6.97 -9.44 19.91
C SER A 166 7.97 -9.21 21.03
N ILE A 167 8.12 -7.96 21.50
CA ILE A 167 8.96 -7.64 22.67
C ILE A 167 8.47 -8.40 23.90
N LEU A 168 7.15 -8.54 24.07
CA LEU A 168 6.54 -9.25 25.21
C LEU A 168 6.71 -10.79 25.13
N PHE A 169 7.27 -11.33 24.05
CA PHE A 169 7.67 -12.74 23.97
C PHE A 169 9.08 -13.00 24.50
N ILE A 170 9.86 -11.94 24.81
CA ILE A 170 11.17 -12.10 25.44
C ILE A 170 10.95 -12.60 26.89
N PRO A 171 11.70 -13.61 27.37
CA PRO A 171 11.46 -14.23 28.68
C PRO A 171 11.41 -13.28 29.88
N CYS A 172 12.09 -12.13 29.82
CA CYS A 172 12.01 -11.12 30.90
C CYS A 172 10.60 -10.50 31.07
N PHE A 173 9.71 -10.69 30.09
CA PHE A 173 8.31 -10.24 30.11
C PHE A 173 7.31 -11.41 30.22
N GLU A 174 7.69 -12.55 30.80
CA GLU A 174 6.84 -13.76 30.88
C GLU A 174 5.41 -13.51 31.39
N ASN A 175 5.26 -12.58 32.36
CA ASN A 175 3.97 -12.21 32.93
C ASN A 175 3.04 -11.45 31.97
N TYR A 176 3.57 -10.97 30.84
CA TYR A 176 2.87 -10.16 29.84
C TYR A 176 2.68 -10.88 28.50
N VAL A 177 3.01 -12.17 28.42
CA VAL A 177 2.93 -12.95 27.16
C VAL A 177 1.52 -12.93 26.57
N VAL A 178 0.47 -13.04 27.41
CA VAL A 178 -0.92 -12.99 26.92
C VAL A 178 -1.25 -11.65 26.27
N ILE A 179 -0.76 -10.53 26.83
CA ILE A 179 -0.91 -9.21 26.23
C ILE A 179 -0.15 -9.16 24.89
N GLY A 180 1.06 -9.74 24.84
CA GLY A 180 1.82 -9.91 23.61
C GLY A 180 1.05 -10.64 22.52
N LEU A 181 0.42 -11.77 22.85
CA LEU A 181 -0.43 -12.54 21.93
C LEU A 181 -1.61 -11.70 21.41
N CYS A 182 -2.30 -10.97 22.28
CA CYS A 182 -3.40 -10.07 21.89
C CYS A 182 -2.95 -8.95 20.95
N LEU A 183 -1.77 -8.37 21.19
CA LEU A 183 -1.18 -7.34 20.32
C LEU A 183 -0.84 -7.92 18.95
N VAL A 184 -0.26 -9.12 18.88
CA VAL A 184 0.04 -9.81 17.62
C VAL A 184 -1.23 -10.15 16.84
N ILE A 185 -2.30 -10.61 17.50
CA ILE A 185 -3.60 -10.86 16.86
C ILE A 185 -4.17 -9.55 16.29
N SER A 186 -4.10 -8.47 17.06
CA SER A 186 -4.57 -7.14 16.64
C SER A 186 -3.77 -6.61 15.45
N ALA A 187 -2.43 -6.71 15.51
CA ALA A 187 -1.52 -6.36 14.44
C ALA A 187 -1.86 -7.08 13.14
N SER A 188 -2.01 -8.41 13.23
CA SER A 188 -2.34 -9.27 12.10
C SER A 188 -3.70 -8.90 11.50
N SER A 189 -4.68 -8.54 12.32
CA SER A 189 -6.01 -8.10 11.86
C SER A 189 -5.95 -6.78 11.10
N VAL A 190 -5.14 -5.82 11.58
CA VAL A 190 -4.90 -4.54 10.89
C VAL A 190 -4.22 -4.79 9.54
N VAL A 191 -3.21 -5.67 9.48
CA VAL A 191 -2.54 -6.05 8.23
C VAL A 191 -3.52 -6.67 7.24
N VAL A 192 -4.33 -7.65 7.66
CA VAL A 192 -5.34 -8.30 6.80
C VAL A 192 -6.31 -7.27 6.24
N ALA A 193 -6.81 -6.34 7.08
CA ALA A 193 -7.69 -5.27 6.65
C ALA A 193 -7.02 -4.33 5.63
N ALA A 194 -5.78 -3.92 5.90
CA ALA A 194 -5.01 -3.06 5.00
C ALA A 194 -4.79 -3.72 3.64
N GLN A 195 -4.32 -4.98 3.59
CA GLN A 195 -4.11 -5.69 2.33
C GLN A 195 -5.43 -5.97 1.59
N SER A 196 -6.50 -6.32 2.31
CA SER A 196 -7.83 -6.51 1.69
C SER A 196 -8.32 -5.23 1.01
N TRP A 197 -8.08 -4.07 1.62
CA TRP A 197 -8.41 -2.79 1.01
C TRP A 197 -7.54 -2.48 -0.22
N LYS A 198 -6.24 -2.82 -0.23
CA LYS A 198 -5.42 -2.68 -1.44
C LYS A 198 -5.95 -3.54 -2.59
N VAL A 199 -6.27 -4.81 -2.32
CA VAL A 199 -6.85 -5.72 -3.33
C VAL A 199 -8.19 -5.18 -3.84
N TYR A 200 -9.05 -4.68 -2.95
CA TYR A 200 -10.31 -4.05 -3.35
C TYR A 200 -10.09 -2.85 -4.27
N ARG A 201 -9.18 -1.93 -3.91
CA ARG A 201 -8.85 -0.76 -4.74
C ARG A 201 -8.29 -1.16 -6.09
N ALA A 202 -7.38 -2.14 -6.13
CA ALA A 202 -6.85 -2.67 -7.38
C ALA A 202 -7.97 -3.20 -8.30
N GLY A 203 -9.02 -3.82 -7.74
CA GLY A 203 -10.19 -4.24 -8.49
C GLY A 203 -11.07 -3.09 -8.98
N CYS A 204 -11.06 -1.95 -8.30
CA CYS A 204 -11.80 -0.74 -8.68
C CYS A 204 -11.03 0.20 -9.62
N THR A 205 -9.75 -0.06 -9.89
CA THR A 205 -8.94 0.77 -10.80
C THR A 205 -8.99 0.22 -12.22
N SER A 206 -9.87 0.79 -13.06
CA SER A 206 -9.96 0.45 -14.48
C SER A 206 -8.90 1.19 -15.32
N LEU A 207 -8.23 0.47 -16.22
CA LEU A 207 -7.27 1.05 -17.18
C LEU A 207 -7.95 1.73 -18.37
N THR A 208 -9.15 1.28 -18.73
CA THR A 208 -9.88 1.74 -19.92
C THR A 208 -10.77 2.94 -19.61
N ASP A 209 -11.39 2.96 -18.42
CA ASP A 209 -12.27 4.03 -17.98
C ASP A 209 -11.90 4.45 -16.55
N ARG A 210 -11.18 5.57 -16.43
CA ARG A 210 -10.66 6.07 -15.14
C ARG A 210 -11.77 6.52 -14.18
N LEU A 211 -12.97 6.79 -14.70
CA LEU A 211 -14.12 7.20 -13.90
C LEU A 211 -14.94 6.00 -13.42
N ASP A 212 -14.69 4.80 -13.97
CA ASP A 212 -15.34 3.56 -13.52
C ASP A 212 -14.64 3.01 -12.26
N HIS A 213 -15.20 3.35 -11.10
CA HIS A 213 -14.77 2.84 -9.80
C HIS A 213 -15.49 1.56 -9.36
N ARG A 214 -16.19 0.88 -10.27
CA ARG A 214 -16.80 -0.42 -9.94
C ARG A 214 -15.71 -1.48 -9.86
N PHE A 215 -15.91 -2.43 -8.94
CA PHE A 215 -15.01 -3.56 -8.81
C PHE A 215 -15.16 -4.51 -10.01
N HIS A 216 -14.08 -4.74 -10.73
CA HIS A 216 -14.01 -5.72 -11.81
C HIS A 216 -12.82 -6.66 -11.58
N PHE A 217 -13.05 -7.98 -11.63
CA PHE A 217 -11.98 -8.96 -11.42
C PHE A 217 -10.86 -8.85 -12.45
N VAL A 218 -11.16 -8.43 -13.69
CA VAL A 218 -10.14 -8.22 -14.72
C VAL A 218 -9.12 -7.16 -14.30
N ASN A 219 -9.52 -6.18 -13.49
CA ASN A 219 -8.63 -5.11 -13.06
C ASN A 219 -7.53 -5.62 -12.12
N LEU A 220 -7.79 -6.68 -11.35
CA LEU A 220 -6.79 -7.29 -10.46
C LEU A 220 -5.58 -7.84 -11.23
N PHE A 221 -5.77 -8.23 -12.49
CA PHE A 221 -4.72 -8.80 -13.32
C PHE A 221 -3.86 -7.74 -14.04
N ASN A 222 -4.22 -6.45 -13.94
CA ASN A 222 -3.44 -5.35 -14.51
C ASN A 222 -2.05 -5.21 -13.86
N ASP A 223 -1.92 -5.65 -12.61
CA ASP A 223 -0.67 -5.69 -11.87
C ASP A 223 -0.59 -6.93 -10.98
N ILE A 224 -0.33 -8.08 -11.62
CA ILE A 224 -0.23 -9.37 -10.94
C ILE A 224 0.78 -9.36 -9.79
N SER A 225 1.86 -8.59 -9.90
CA SER A 225 2.90 -8.57 -8.87
C SER A 225 2.46 -7.85 -7.60
N CYS A 226 1.74 -6.72 -7.71
CA CYS A 226 1.09 -6.10 -6.55
C CYS A 226 0.04 -7.03 -5.93
N LEU A 227 -0.80 -7.62 -6.77
CA LEU A 227 -1.85 -8.53 -6.31
C LEU A 227 -1.26 -9.70 -5.50
N LEU A 228 -0.21 -10.35 -6.01
CA LEU A 228 0.44 -11.46 -5.31
C LEU A 228 1.09 -11.01 -4.00
N MET A 229 1.75 -9.84 -3.99
CA MET A 229 2.32 -9.26 -2.78
C MET A 229 1.25 -9.06 -1.70
N ASP A 230 0.14 -8.41 -2.04
CA ASP A 230 -0.93 -8.10 -1.08
C ASP A 230 -1.68 -9.38 -0.63
N ILE A 231 -1.96 -10.32 -1.54
CA ILE A 231 -2.57 -11.61 -1.19
C ILE A 231 -1.67 -12.40 -0.25
N PHE A 232 -0.36 -12.52 -0.55
CA PHE A 232 0.55 -13.26 0.31
C PHE A 232 0.73 -12.60 1.67
N SER A 233 0.86 -11.27 1.73
CA SER A 233 0.91 -10.55 3.01
C SER A 233 -0.38 -10.71 3.82
N GLY A 234 -1.55 -10.62 3.16
CA GLY A 234 -2.86 -10.84 3.79
C GLY A 234 -3.04 -12.26 4.32
N LEU A 235 -2.67 -13.29 3.53
CA LEU A 235 -2.68 -14.68 3.98
C LEU A 235 -1.70 -14.89 5.14
N GLY A 236 -0.51 -14.29 5.07
CA GLY A 236 0.46 -14.27 6.17
C GLY A 236 -0.17 -13.81 7.48
N GLY A 237 -0.80 -12.63 7.47
CA GLY A 237 -1.54 -12.09 8.61
C GLY A 237 -2.66 -13.02 9.09
N ALA A 238 -3.47 -13.57 8.18
CA ALA A 238 -4.58 -14.46 8.53
C ALA A 238 -4.09 -15.74 9.25
N PHE A 239 -3.00 -16.36 8.77
CA PHE A 239 -2.39 -17.50 9.44
C PHE A 239 -1.84 -17.15 10.83
N PHE A 240 -1.25 -15.96 11.00
CA PHE A 240 -0.82 -15.47 12.30
C PHE A 240 -1.98 -15.22 13.26
N ILE A 241 -3.13 -14.70 12.80
CA ILE A 241 -4.34 -14.56 13.65
C ILE A 241 -4.72 -15.92 14.21
N VAL A 242 -4.90 -16.93 13.35
CA VAL A 242 -5.36 -18.25 13.77
C VAL A 242 -4.31 -18.96 14.64
N GLY A 243 -3.05 -18.95 14.21
CA GLY A 243 -1.94 -19.57 14.94
C GLY A 243 -1.72 -18.95 16.33
N THR A 244 -1.70 -17.61 16.40
CA THR A 244 -1.53 -16.88 17.68
C THR A 244 -2.73 -17.05 18.60
N THR A 245 -3.95 -17.11 18.06
CA THR A 245 -5.15 -17.38 18.86
C THR A 245 -5.03 -18.73 19.57
N PHE A 246 -4.54 -19.77 18.89
CA PHE A 246 -4.33 -21.09 19.52
C PHE A 246 -3.22 -21.13 20.57
N PHE A 247 -2.36 -20.11 20.68
CA PHE A 247 -1.44 -19.94 21.80
C PHE A 247 -2.08 -19.32 23.05
N LEU A 248 -3.31 -18.81 22.99
CA LEU A 248 -3.98 -18.25 24.17
C LEU A 248 -4.29 -19.34 25.21
N PRO A 249 -4.22 -19.02 26.52
CA PRO A 249 -4.41 -20.02 27.59
C PRO A 249 -5.71 -20.82 27.49
N GLN A 250 -6.80 -20.20 27.02
CA GLN A 250 -8.11 -20.83 26.86
C GLN A 250 -8.17 -21.92 25.77
N TYR A 251 -7.23 -21.90 24.82
CA TYR A 251 -7.14 -22.89 23.72
C TYR A 251 -5.92 -23.81 23.88
N TYR A 252 -5.04 -23.52 24.83
CA TYR A 252 -3.84 -24.28 25.09
C TYR A 252 -4.19 -25.66 25.66
N THR A 253 -4.04 -26.70 24.84
CA THR A 253 -4.19 -28.08 25.31
C THR A 253 -2.85 -28.60 25.82
N ASN A 254 -2.81 -29.27 26.98
CA ASN A 254 -1.61 -29.93 27.53
C ASN A 254 -1.13 -31.14 26.70
N SER A 255 -1.62 -31.31 25.47
CA SER A 255 -1.18 -32.39 24.59
C SER A 255 0.13 -32.01 23.90
N PRO A 256 1.02 -32.97 23.60
CA PRO A 256 2.22 -32.75 22.78
C PRO A 256 1.90 -32.36 21.31
N PHE A 257 0.63 -32.34 20.92
CA PHE A 257 0.20 -31.76 19.65
C PHE A 257 -0.22 -30.28 19.79
N GLY A 258 -0.30 -29.78 21.02
CA GLY A 258 -0.82 -28.48 21.39
C GLY A 258 0.02 -27.32 20.86
N ASN A 259 1.36 -27.42 20.86
CA ASN A 259 2.24 -26.35 20.37
C ASN A 259 2.58 -26.47 18.88
N ASN A 260 2.70 -27.69 18.36
CA ASN A 260 3.11 -27.88 16.96
C ASN A 260 2.08 -27.33 15.97
N ARG A 261 0.78 -27.41 16.27
CA ARG A 261 -0.28 -26.85 15.42
C ARG A 261 -0.23 -25.32 15.32
N PRO A 262 -0.28 -24.55 16.42
CA PRO A 262 -0.19 -23.10 16.36
C PRO A 262 1.16 -22.63 15.80
N ALA A 263 2.27 -23.26 16.18
CA ALA A 263 3.59 -22.97 15.61
C ALA A 263 3.63 -23.23 14.09
N GLY A 264 3.03 -24.33 13.64
CA GLY A 264 2.91 -24.67 12.21
C GLY A 264 2.09 -23.65 11.43
N LEU A 265 0.99 -23.14 12.00
CA LEU A 265 0.20 -22.07 11.38
C LEU A 265 0.99 -20.75 11.29
N CYS A 266 1.67 -20.33 12.36
CA CYS A 266 2.55 -19.16 12.33
C CYS A 266 3.70 -19.34 11.34
N LEU A 267 4.24 -20.55 11.20
CA LEU A 267 5.26 -20.88 10.20
C LEU A 267 4.72 -20.76 8.78
N CYS A 268 3.52 -21.28 8.49
CA CYS A 268 2.85 -21.09 7.20
C CYS A 268 2.66 -19.60 6.90
N GLY A 269 2.18 -18.82 7.88
CA GLY A 269 2.05 -17.37 7.75
C GLY A 269 3.38 -16.67 7.44
N SER A 270 4.45 -17.10 8.12
CA SER A 270 5.80 -16.59 7.90
C SER A 270 6.31 -16.88 6.48
N VAL A 271 6.03 -18.08 5.95
CA VAL A 271 6.37 -18.44 4.56
C VAL A 271 5.62 -17.56 3.57
N PHE A 272 4.33 -17.27 3.79
CA PHE A 272 3.59 -16.34 2.94
C PHE A 272 4.18 -14.93 2.98
N PHE A 273 4.57 -14.42 4.15
CA PHE A 273 5.31 -13.15 4.24
C PHE A 273 6.63 -13.20 3.46
N THR A 274 7.38 -14.32 3.53
CA THR A 274 8.61 -14.49 2.74
C THR A 274 8.33 -14.45 1.25
N LEU A 275 7.28 -15.13 0.78
CA LEU A 275 6.87 -15.07 -0.63
C LEU A 275 6.49 -13.65 -1.06
N SER A 276 5.76 -12.91 -0.22
CA SER A 276 5.51 -11.48 -0.43
C SER A 276 6.81 -10.70 -0.57
N GLY A 277 7.81 -10.94 0.29
CA GLY A 277 9.12 -10.30 0.22
C GLY A 277 9.90 -10.64 -1.06
N VAL A 278 9.80 -11.88 -1.54
CA VAL A 278 10.37 -12.28 -2.84
C VAL A 278 9.71 -11.51 -3.98
N VAL A 279 8.38 -11.37 -3.97
CA VAL A 279 7.63 -10.62 -5.00
C VAL A 279 7.99 -9.13 -4.97
N VAL A 280 8.14 -8.52 -3.79
CA VAL A 280 8.61 -7.13 -3.62
C VAL A 280 9.97 -6.93 -4.29
N ASN A 281 10.93 -7.81 -3.99
CA ASN A 281 12.26 -7.72 -4.58
C ASN A 281 12.22 -7.96 -6.10
N TYR A 282 11.47 -8.97 -6.54
CA TYR A 282 11.29 -9.24 -7.97
C TYR A 282 10.78 -8.00 -8.72
N ARG A 283 9.74 -7.35 -8.19
CA ARG A 283 9.20 -6.12 -8.76
C ARG A 283 10.25 -5.01 -8.84
N HIS A 284 10.97 -4.76 -7.75
CA HIS A 284 11.96 -3.67 -7.66
C HIS A 284 13.10 -3.78 -8.68
N TYR A 285 13.52 -5.00 -9.01
CA TYR A 285 14.70 -5.23 -9.84
C TYR A 285 14.40 -5.66 -11.28
N TYR A 286 13.28 -6.34 -11.54
CA TYR A 286 13.01 -6.93 -12.85
C TYR A 286 11.85 -6.31 -13.60
N LEU A 287 10.84 -5.77 -12.89
CA LEU A 287 9.67 -5.18 -13.56
C LEU A 287 9.84 -3.69 -13.82
N VAL A 288 10.60 -2.98 -12.97
CA VAL A 288 10.90 -1.57 -13.20
C VAL A 288 12.08 -1.47 -14.17
N LYS A 289 11.79 -1.39 -15.48
CA LYS A 289 12.83 -1.14 -16.49
C LYS A 289 13.61 0.13 -16.13
N PRO A 290 14.96 0.11 -16.19
CA PRO A 290 15.76 1.32 -16.10
C PRO A 290 15.23 2.32 -17.13
N ARG A 291 15.11 3.58 -16.71
CA ARG A 291 14.77 4.69 -17.60
C ARG A 291 15.98 4.92 -18.51
N ASP A 292 16.14 4.08 -19.53
CA ASP A 292 17.14 4.33 -20.57
C ASP A 292 16.80 5.67 -21.21
N GLN A 293 17.77 6.58 -21.17
CA GLN A 293 17.64 8.02 -21.42
C GLN A 293 17.33 8.40 -22.88
N ASP A 294 17.10 7.43 -23.78
CA ASP A 294 17.29 7.67 -25.23
C ASP A 294 16.08 7.39 -26.15
N SER A 295 14.83 7.34 -25.67
CA SER A 295 13.71 7.19 -26.62
C SER A 295 12.46 8.02 -26.29
N HIS A 296 12.37 9.16 -26.97
CA HIS A 296 11.22 10.08 -26.98
C HIS A 296 9.91 9.48 -27.57
N THR A 297 9.83 8.19 -27.90
CA THR A 297 8.75 7.69 -28.79
C THR A 297 7.98 6.45 -28.34
N VAL A 298 8.32 5.77 -27.23
CA VAL A 298 7.64 4.51 -26.84
C VAL A 298 7.30 4.41 -25.35
N GLN A 299 7.03 5.53 -24.66
CA GLN A 299 6.84 5.54 -23.20
C GLN A 299 5.39 5.63 -22.68
N HIS A 300 4.36 5.56 -23.52
CA HIS A 300 2.99 5.85 -23.03
C HIS A 300 2.28 4.71 -22.28
N ASN A 301 2.66 3.44 -22.45
CA ASN A 301 1.85 2.32 -21.94
C ASN A 301 2.42 1.55 -20.73
N TYR A 302 3.71 1.69 -20.40
CA TYR A 302 4.32 0.91 -19.31
C TYR A 302 4.51 1.67 -17.99
N TYR A 303 4.56 3.01 -18.03
CA TYR A 303 4.80 3.85 -16.84
C TYR A 303 3.54 4.21 -16.06
N GLN A 304 2.42 3.61 -16.41
CA GLN A 304 1.15 3.90 -15.79
C GLN A 304 0.73 2.86 -14.75
N CYS A 305 1.33 1.66 -14.70
CA CYS A 305 0.93 0.62 -13.74
C CYS A 305 1.55 0.75 -12.34
N ASN A 306 2.59 1.57 -12.13
CA ASN A 306 3.35 1.53 -10.87
C ASN A 306 2.74 2.29 -9.70
N PHE A 307 1.69 3.09 -9.93
CA PHE A 307 0.84 3.66 -8.87
C PHE A 307 -0.63 3.24 -8.95
N ARG A 308 -1.04 2.52 -10.00
CA ARG A 308 -2.45 2.15 -10.24
C ARG A 308 -2.97 1.04 -9.33
N SER A 309 -2.07 0.43 -8.57
CA SER A 309 -2.35 -0.74 -7.73
C SER A 309 -1.91 -0.55 -6.27
N TYR A 310 -1.45 0.64 -5.89
CA TYR A 310 -0.95 0.93 -4.54
C TYR A 310 -1.84 1.88 -3.75
#